data_AF-G8R8J7-F1
#
_entry.id   AF-G8R8J7-F1
#
_cell.length_a   1.000
_cell.length_b   1.000
_cell.length_c   1.000
_cell.angle_alpha   90.00
_cell.angle_beta   90.00
_cell.angle_gamma   90.00
#
_symmetry.space_group_name_H-M   'P 1'
#
loop_
_entity.id
_entity.type
_entity.pdbx_description
1 polymer ?
#
loop_
_entity_poly.entity_id
_entity_poly.type
_entity_poly.pdbx_seq_one_letter_code
_entity_poly.pdbx_strand_id
1 'polypeptide(L)'
;MVILGFSIIYSRYVPADSKPAFIVTAVIASFFIFHFVIRKNPRFKSYFLSPFNFLSAKYASKTSYDIPIDLMFEKTLEVLDTTKFKLVHADKERFEIFAISPISWKSWGENLYIDFTEENGETIMNFHSVAVMQVQTWDKNQKNSEHLINSIEDSLTI
;
A
#
# COMPACT_ATOMS: atom_id res chain seq x y z
N MET A 1 11.99 -6.17 8.70
CA MET A 1 13.21 -6.91 9.11
C MET A 1 13.37 -7.08 10.62
N VAL A 2 12.93 -6.12 11.44
CA VAL A 2 12.94 -6.24 12.92
C VAL A 2 12.20 -7.50 13.41
N ILE A 3 11.08 -7.87 12.79
CA ILE A 3 10.29 -9.04 13.21
C ILE A 3 11.00 -10.37 12.90
N LEU A 4 11.66 -10.49 11.74
CA LEU A 4 12.53 -11.64 11.44
C LEU A 4 13.74 -11.70 12.38
N GLY A 5 14.34 -10.55 12.69
CA GLY A 5 15.43 -10.47 13.67
C GLY A 5 14.98 -10.91 15.06
N PHE A 6 13.78 -10.50 15.49
CA PHE A 6 13.18 -10.93 16.75
C PHE A 6 12.85 -12.43 16.74
N SER A 7 12.35 -12.99 15.62
CA SER A 7 12.12 -14.43 15.48
C SER A 7 13.42 -15.24 15.58
N ILE A 8 14.51 -14.77 14.97
CA ILE A 8 15.83 -15.41 15.05
C ILE A 8 16.37 -15.35 16.48
N ILE A 9 16.28 -14.19 17.14
CA ILE A 9 16.72 -14.02 18.53
C ILE A 9 15.86 -14.90 19.46
N TYR A 10 14.54 -14.87 19.31
CA TYR A 10 13.60 -15.69 20.08
C TYR A 10 13.93 -17.18 19.93
N SER A 11 14.23 -17.65 18.71
CA SER A 11 14.65 -19.05 18.48
C SER A 11 15.96 -19.46 19.15
N ARG A 12 16.83 -18.49 19.51
CA ARG A 12 18.09 -18.76 20.23
C ARG A 12 17.89 -18.86 21.75
N TYR A 13 16.91 -18.17 22.30
CA TYR A 13 16.64 -18.14 23.75
C TYR A 13 15.56 -19.12 24.20
N VAL A 14 14.83 -19.70 23.24
CA VAL A 14 13.73 -20.62 23.49
C VAL A 14 14.20 -22.04 23.15
N PRO A 15 14.11 -23.01 24.08
CA PRO A 15 14.54 -24.38 23.81
C PRO A 15 13.85 -24.95 22.58
N ALA A 16 14.62 -25.62 21.72
CA ALA A 16 14.14 -26.21 20.47
C ALA A 16 12.93 -27.16 20.64
N ASP A 17 12.77 -27.73 21.84
CA ASP A 17 11.69 -28.67 22.20
C ASP A 17 10.39 -27.99 22.66
N SER A 18 10.35 -26.67 22.74
CA SER A 18 9.14 -25.95 23.13
C SER A 18 8.13 -25.88 21.96
N LYS A 19 7.31 -26.92 21.85
CA LYS A 19 6.16 -26.98 20.93
C LYS A 19 5.36 -25.66 20.85
N PRO A 20 5.11 -24.93 21.95
CA PRO A 20 4.39 -23.65 21.88
C PRO A 20 5.12 -22.57 21.06
N ALA A 21 6.44 -22.47 21.17
CA ALA A 21 7.21 -21.45 20.47
C ALA A 21 7.28 -21.69 18.96
N PHE A 22 7.38 -22.97 18.57
CA PHE A 22 7.29 -23.38 17.18
C PHE A 22 5.92 -23.02 16.59
N ILE A 23 4.83 -23.31 17.32
CA ILE A 23 3.46 -22.97 16.89
C ILE A 23 3.31 -21.46 16.71
N VAL A 24 3.73 -20.65 17.68
CA VAL A 24 3.66 -19.18 17.59
C VAL A 24 4.44 -18.67 16.38
N THR A 25 5.65 -19.17 16.17
CA THR A 25 6.48 -18.77 15.03
C THR A 25 5.84 -19.16 13.70
N ALA A 26 5.30 -20.38 13.58
CA ALA A 26 4.62 -20.87 12.39
C ALA A 26 3.37 -20.03 12.06
N VAL A 27 2.58 -19.64 13.07
CA VAL A 27 1.41 -18.78 12.90
C VAL A 27 1.82 -17.40 12.39
N ILE A 28 2.83 -16.77 13.01
CA ILE A 28 3.34 -15.46 12.57
C ILE A 28 3.87 -15.57 11.13
N ALA A 29 4.72 -16.55 10.83
CA ALA A 29 5.29 -16.74 9.50
C ALA A 29 4.20 -16.96 8.43
N SER A 30 3.20 -17.79 8.72
CA SER A 30 2.07 -18.04 7.82
C SER A 30 1.30 -16.75 7.52
N PHE A 31 1.08 -15.92 8.55
CA PHE A 31 0.42 -14.63 8.41
C PHE A 31 1.23 -13.64 7.54
N PHE A 32 2.56 -13.60 7.71
CA PHE A 32 3.45 -12.80 6.86
C PHE A 32 3.41 -13.26 5.40
N ILE A 33 3.57 -14.56 5.17
CA ILE A 33 3.54 -15.14 3.82
C ILE A 33 2.20 -14.83 3.15
N PHE A 34 1.09 -15.00 3.88
CA PHE A 34 -0.23 -14.63 3.40
C PHE A 34 -0.27 -13.18 2.92
N HIS A 35 0.14 -12.21 3.76
CA HIS A 35 0.18 -10.79 3.38
C HIS A 35 1.01 -10.52 2.12
N PHE A 36 2.19 -11.15 1.99
CA PHE A 36 3.04 -10.98 0.81
C PHE A 36 2.46 -11.56 -0.47
N VAL A 37 1.71 -12.66 -0.38
CA VAL A 37 1.04 -13.26 -1.52
C VAL A 37 -0.16 -12.40 -1.93
N ILE A 38 -1.00 -12.03 -0.97
CA ILE A 38 -2.26 -11.34 -1.29
C ILE A 38 -2.08 -9.86 -1.62
N ARG A 39 -0.98 -9.20 -1.20
CA ARG A 39 -0.74 -7.78 -1.52
C ARG A 39 -0.59 -7.48 -3.00
N LYS A 40 -0.48 -8.48 -3.88
CA LYS A 40 -0.44 -8.28 -5.35
C LYS A 40 -1.80 -8.52 -6.00
N ASN A 41 -2.83 -8.84 -5.21
CA ASN A 41 -4.14 -9.18 -5.72
C ASN A 41 -5.14 -8.05 -5.42
N PRO A 42 -5.66 -7.35 -6.43
CA PRO A 42 -6.58 -6.22 -6.23
C PRO A 42 -7.87 -6.61 -5.49
N ARG A 43 -8.29 -7.89 -5.54
CA ARG A 43 -9.48 -8.38 -4.82
C ARG A 43 -9.36 -8.23 -3.29
N PHE A 44 -8.15 -8.09 -2.77
CA PHE A 44 -7.90 -7.90 -1.34
C PHE A 44 -7.88 -6.42 -0.91
N LYS A 45 -8.25 -5.47 -1.79
CA LYS A 45 -8.39 -4.05 -1.46
C LYS A 45 -9.17 -3.83 -0.17
N SER A 46 -10.38 -4.41 -0.05
CA SER A 46 -11.21 -4.29 1.15
C SER A 46 -10.55 -4.87 2.40
N TYR A 47 -9.77 -5.95 2.27
CA TYR A 47 -9.02 -6.53 3.38
C TYR A 47 -7.92 -5.58 3.88
N PHE A 48 -7.17 -4.97 2.96
CA PHE A 48 -6.08 -4.05 3.31
C PHE A 48 -6.57 -2.70 3.83
N LEU A 49 -7.67 -2.18 3.29
CA LEU A 49 -8.26 -0.91 3.74
C LEU A 49 -9.07 -1.06 5.04
N SER A 50 -9.43 -2.28 5.42
CA SER A 50 -10.23 -2.54 6.60
C SER A 50 -9.60 -1.94 7.88
N PRO A 51 -10.38 -1.28 8.75
CA PRO A 51 -9.91 -0.86 10.06
C PRO A 51 -9.46 -2.04 10.94
N PHE A 52 -9.94 -3.26 10.65
CA PHE A 52 -9.56 -4.48 11.37
C PHE A 52 -8.17 -5.00 10.98
N ASN A 53 -7.55 -4.48 9.92
CA ASN A 53 -6.15 -4.79 9.61
C ASN A 53 -5.21 -3.90 10.44
N PHE A 54 -5.07 -4.24 11.72
CA PHE A 54 -4.27 -3.48 12.71
C PHE A 54 -2.75 -3.62 12.51
N LEU A 55 -2.30 -4.56 11.67
CA LEU A 55 -0.88 -4.76 11.36
C LEU A 55 -0.42 -3.94 10.16
N SER A 56 -1.28 -3.08 9.64
CA SER A 56 -0.99 -2.21 8.50
C SER A 56 -1.32 -0.77 8.83
N ALA A 57 -0.30 0.09 8.75
CA ALA A 57 -0.45 1.52 8.83
C ALA A 57 -1.03 2.06 7.52
N LYS A 58 -1.97 3.00 7.61
CA LYS A 58 -2.73 3.50 6.46
C LYS A 58 -2.62 5.01 6.38
N TYR A 59 -2.53 5.52 5.17
CA TYR A 59 -2.66 6.93 4.84
C TYR A 59 -3.78 7.06 3.82
N ALA A 60 -4.63 8.07 3.99
CA ALA A 60 -5.74 8.36 3.09
C ALA A 60 -5.77 9.85 2.79
N SER A 61 -6.02 10.21 1.54
CA SER A 61 -6.27 11.58 1.10
C SER A 61 -7.46 11.60 0.15
N LYS A 62 -8.25 12.67 0.21
CA LYS A 62 -9.34 12.97 -0.72
C LYS A 62 -9.08 14.36 -1.28
N THR A 63 -8.89 14.48 -2.58
CA THR A 63 -8.61 15.77 -3.25
C THR A 63 -9.59 15.96 -4.41
N SER A 64 -10.09 17.19 -4.58
CA SER A 64 -10.97 17.57 -5.70
C SER A 64 -10.16 18.29 -6.78
N TYR A 65 -10.46 18.02 -8.04
CA TYR A 65 -9.82 18.59 -9.22
C TYR A 65 -10.87 19.07 -10.23
N ASP A 66 -10.67 20.28 -10.76
CA ASP A 66 -11.41 20.83 -11.90
C ASP A 66 -10.82 20.32 -13.22
N ILE A 67 -10.73 18.99 -13.34
CA ILE A 67 -10.13 18.28 -14.47
C ILE A 67 -11.01 17.07 -14.79
N PRO A 68 -11.31 16.77 -16.07
CA PRO A 68 -12.11 15.61 -16.43
C PRO A 68 -11.52 14.29 -15.90
N ILE A 69 -12.38 13.39 -15.44
CA ILE A 69 -11.98 12.13 -14.78
C ILE A 69 -11.08 11.26 -15.66
N ASP A 70 -11.39 11.18 -16.96
CA ASP A 70 -10.57 10.45 -17.94
C ASP A 70 -9.14 10.99 -18.01
N LEU A 71 -8.98 12.31 -18.01
CA LEU A 71 -7.67 12.96 -18.09
C LEU A 71 -6.89 12.75 -16.79
N MET A 72 -7.55 12.86 -15.63
CA MET A 72 -6.93 12.57 -14.33
C MET A 72 -6.42 11.12 -14.25
N PHE A 73 -7.22 10.17 -14.73
CA PHE A 73 -6.87 8.77 -14.75
C PHE A 73 -5.65 8.51 -15.65
N GLU A 74 -5.65 9.04 -16.88
CA GLU A 74 -4.55 8.89 -17.83
C GLU A 74 -3.26 9.53 -17.33
N LYS A 75 -3.34 10.75 -16.78
CA LYS A 75 -2.19 11.45 -16.20
C LYS A 75 -1.60 10.73 -15.00
N THR A 76 -2.45 10.15 -14.16
CA THR A 76 -1.99 9.34 -13.02
C THR A 76 -1.21 8.10 -13.49
N LEU A 77 -1.67 7.43 -14.55
CA LEU A 77 -0.94 6.30 -15.14
C LEU A 77 0.41 6.73 -15.74
N GLU A 78 0.44 7.86 -16.44
CA GLU A 78 1.67 8.44 -17.00
C GLU A 78 2.69 8.73 -15.89
N VAL A 79 2.27 9.41 -14.82
CA VAL A 79 3.14 9.70 -13.68
C VAL A 79 3.62 8.42 -13.01
N LEU A 80 2.75 7.42 -12.83
CA LEU A 80 3.14 6.14 -12.23
C LEU A 80 4.28 5.46 -13.00
N ASP A 81 4.30 5.52 -14.33
CA ASP A 81 5.36 4.92 -15.16
C ASP A 81 6.74 5.56 -14.93
N THR A 82 6.77 6.82 -14.48
CA THR A 82 8.01 7.55 -14.14
C THR A 82 8.47 7.31 -12.70
N THR A 83 7.65 6.64 -11.88
CA THR A 83 7.93 6.45 -10.44
C THR A 83 8.53 5.09 -10.13
N LYS A 84 8.95 4.88 -8.87
CA LYS A 84 9.35 3.55 -8.37
C LYS A 84 8.17 2.59 -8.14
N PHE A 85 6.93 3.08 -8.22
CA PHE A 85 5.75 2.27 -7.97
C PHE A 85 5.45 1.41 -9.18
N LYS A 86 5.12 0.15 -8.94
CA LYS A 86 4.74 -0.78 -9.99
C LYS A 86 3.23 -0.80 -10.13
N LEU A 87 2.72 -0.46 -11.31
CA LEU A 87 1.33 -0.69 -11.67
C LEU A 87 1.02 -2.20 -11.64
N VAL A 88 -0.05 -2.58 -10.94
CA VAL A 88 -0.52 -3.97 -10.84
C VAL A 88 -1.83 -4.15 -11.59
N HIS A 89 -2.74 -3.18 -11.47
CA HIS A 89 -4.03 -3.21 -12.14
C HIS A 89 -4.52 -1.78 -12.38
N ALA A 90 -5.21 -1.57 -13.50
CA ALA A 90 -5.92 -0.36 -13.83
C ALA A 90 -7.24 -0.76 -14.49
N ASP A 91 -8.33 -0.15 -14.06
CA ASP A 91 -9.68 -0.36 -14.58
C ASP A 91 -10.23 0.99 -15.02
N LYS A 92 -10.30 1.21 -16.34
CA LYS A 92 -10.82 2.46 -16.92
C LYS A 92 -12.35 2.56 -16.85
N GLU A 93 -13.07 1.43 -16.74
CA GLU A 93 -14.53 1.47 -16.59
C GLU A 93 -14.94 1.93 -15.19
N ARG A 94 -14.11 1.61 -14.19
CA ARG A 94 -14.33 1.97 -12.78
C ARG A 94 -13.47 3.13 -12.29
N PHE A 95 -12.56 3.62 -13.12
CA PHE A 95 -11.52 4.58 -12.75
C PHE A 95 -10.75 4.20 -11.48
N GLU A 96 -10.32 2.94 -11.40
CA GLU A 96 -9.54 2.40 -10.28
C GLU A 96 -8.12 2.08 -10.72
N ILE A 97 -7.13 2.50 -9.95
CA ILE A 97 -5.72 2.20 -10.14
C ILE A 97 -5.17 1.53 -8.89
N PHE A 98 -4.48 0.42 -9.11
CA PHE A 98 -3.79 -0.33 -8.07
C PHE A 98 -2.31 -0.44 -8.41
N ALA A 99 -1.47 0.14 -7.55
CA ALA A 99 -0.03 0.10 -7.65
C ALA A 99 0.62 -0.40 -6.34
N ILE A 100 1.86 -0.84 -6.42
CA ILE A 100 2.62 -1.31 -5.26
C ILE A 100 4.02 -0.71 -5.21
N SER A 101 4.50 -0.44 -4.00
CA SER A 101 5.90 -0.05 -3.82
C SER A 101 6.80 -1.29 -3.64
N PRO A 102 8.05 -1.23 -4.14
CA PRO A 102 9.00 -2.34 -4.00
C PRO A 102 9.34 -2.58 -2.53
N ILE A 103 9.63 -3.84 -2.21
CA ILE A 103 10.15 -4.22 -0.89
C ILE A 103 11.59 -3.72 -0.77
N SER A 104 11.93 -3.16 0.39
CA SER A 104 13.28 -2.69 0.70
C SER A 104 13.70 -3.14 2.09
N TRP A 105 14.98 -2.95 2.43
CA TRP A 105 15.49 -3.29 3.76
C TRP A 105 14.76 -2.57 4.90
N LYS A 106 14.21 -1.38 4.61
CA LYS A 106 13.53 -0.51 5.58
C LYS A 106 12.00 -0.64 5.58
N SER A 107 11.40 -1.31 4.58
CA SER A 107 9.94 -1.40 4.47
C SER A 107 9.52 -2.62 3.66
N TRP A 108 8.45 -3.26 4.11
CA TRP A 108 7.82 -4.37 3.40
C TRP A 108 6.99 -3.96 2.19
N GLY A 109 7.08 -2.69 1.80
CA GLY A 109 6.37 -2.08 0.70
C GLY A 109 4.96 -1.64 1.06
N GLU A 110 4.31 -1.05 0.08
CA GLU A 110 3.02 -0.38 0.21
C GLU A 110 2.07 -0.88 -0.88
N ASN A 111 0.78 -0.87 -0.58
CA ASN A 111 -0.29 -0.95 -1.56
C ASN A 111 -0.87 0.44 -1.75
N LEU A 112 -0.92 0.90 -3.00
CA LEU A 112 -1.53 2.17 -3.38
C LEU A 112 -2.83 1.88 -4.11
N TYR A 113 -3.93 2.43 -3.61
CA TYR A 113 -5.24 2.40 -4.26
C TYR A 113 -5.61 3.83 -4.60
N ILE A 114 -5.86 4.11 -5.87
CA ILE A 114 -6.23 5.43 -6.36
C ILE A 114 -7.52 5.26 -7.13
N ASP A 115 -8.60 5.83 -6.61
CA ASP A 115 -9.93 5.71 -7.20
C ASP A 115 -10.45 7.10 -7.54
N PHE A 116 -11.06 7.24 -8.71
CA PHE A 116 -11.65 8.50 -9.13
C PHE A 116 -13.17 8.41 -9.22
N THR A 117 -13.85 9.47 -8.79
CA THR A 117 -15.30 9.61 -8.90
C THR A 117 -15.64 11.03 -9.29
N GLU A 118 -16.74 11.26 -10.01
CA GLU A 118 -17.22 12.62 -10.28
C GLU A 118 -18.25 13.04 -9.21
N GLU A 119 -18.03 14.20 -8.59
CA GLU A 119 -18.97 14.83 -7.67
C GLU A 119 -19.14 16.31 -8.08
N ASN A 120 -20.38 16.77 -8.33
CA ASN A 120 -20.69 18.17 -8.69
C ASN A 120 -19.92 18.74 -9.90
N GLY A 121 -19.52 17.89 -10.85
CA GLY A 121 -18.75 18.30 -12.03
C GLY A 121 -17.24 18.40 -11.79
N GLU A 122 -16.77 18.10 -10.57
CA GLU A 122 -15.35 17.97 -10.24
C GLU A 122 -14.95 16.50 -10.17
N THR A 123 -13.70 16.20 -10.50
CA THR A 123 -13.11 14.87 -10.28
C THR A 123 -12.55 14.78 -8.88
N ILE A 124 -13.04 13.81 -8.13
CA ILE A 124 -12.57 13.47 -6.80
C ILE A 124 -11.58 12.31 -6.90
N MET A 125 -10.35 12.53 -6.45
CA MET A 125 -9.36 11.47 -6.28
C MET A 125 -9.35 10.99 -4.82
N ASN A 126 -9.65 9.72 -4.62
CA ASN A 126 -9.48 9.02 -3.34
C ASN A 126 -8.18 8.23 -3.37
N PHE A 127 -7.21 8.65 -2.58
CA PHE A 127 -5.90 8.02 -2.51
C PHE A 127 -5.75 7.28 -1.19
N HIS A 128 -5.36 6.01 -1.25
CA HIS A 128 -5.01 5.21 -0.08
C HIS A 128 -3.64 4.54 -0.23
N SER A 129 -2.76 4.75 0.74
CA SER A 129 -1.52 3.98 0.90
C SER A 129 -1.62 3.08 2.13
N VAL A 130 -1.33 1.79 1.95
CA VAL A 130 -1.33 0.79 3.02
C VAL A 130 0.06 0.18 3.15
N ALA A 131 0.72 0.47 4.28
CA ALA A 131 1.98 -0.12 4.68
C ALA A 131 1.78 -1.57 5.10
N VAL A 132 2.34 -2.53 4.36
CA VAL A 132 2.16 -3.95 4.70
C VAL A 132 2.98 -4.29 5.93
N MET A 133 2.37 -4.89 6.96
CA MET A 133 3.06 -5.41 8.14
C MET A 133 3.94 -4.36 8.85
N GLN A 134 3.45 -3.13 8.95
CA GLN A 134 4.11 -2.01 9.60
C GLN A 134 3.09 -1.27 10.46
N VAL A 135 3.26 -1.29 11.78
CA VAL A 135 2.28 -0.74 12.74
C VAL A 135 2.43 0.78 12.90
N GLN A 136 3.64 1.32 12.69
CA GLN A 136 3.88 2.76 12.71
C GLN A 136 4.24 3.27 11.31
N THR A 137 3.54 4.28 10.82
CA THR A 137 4.03 5.14 9.75
C THR A 137 5.17 5.97 10.31
N TRP A 138 6.41 5.52 10.16
CA TRP A 138 7.47 6.52 10.07
C TRP A 138 7.16 7.27 8.80
N ASP A 139 6.64 8.49 8.91
CA ASP A 139 6.50 9.62 7.97
C ASP A 139 6.79 9.38 6.47
N LYS A 140 7.77 8.54 6.11
CA LYS A 140 8.03 7.93 4.80
C LYS A 140 6.79 7.48 4.01
N ASN A 141 5.79 6.85 4.64
CA ASN A 141 4.60 6.38 3.90
C ASN A 141 3.73 7.54 3.43
N GLN A 142 3.52 8.50 4.33
CA GLN A 142 2.87 9.75 4.02
C GLN A 142 3.68 10.54 2.98
N LYS A 143 4.99 10.73 3.18
CA LYS A 143 5.89 11.38 2.22
C LYS A 143 5.92 10.74 0.83
N ASN A 144 5.90 9.40 0.76
CA ASN A 144 5.80 8.69 -0.53
C ASN A 144 4.47 8.99 -1.24
N SER A 145 3.39 9.09 -0.47
CA SER A 145 2.04 9.38 -0.96
C SER A 145 1.94 10.83 -1.41
N GLU A 146 2.37 11.77 -0.58
CA GLU A 146 2.43 13.20 -0.87
C GLU A 146 3.31 13.48 -2.08
N HIS A 147 4.49 12.87 -2.19
CA HIS A 147 5.33 13.02 -3.38
C HIS A 147 4.63 12.55 -4.65
N LEU A 148 3.91 11.42 -4.60
CA LEU A 148 3.17 10.93 -5.76
C LEU A 148 2.02 11.86 -6.13
N ILE A 149 1.23 12.31 -5.14
CA ILE A 149 0.14 13.27 -5.35
C ILE A 149 0.69 14.56 -5.96
N ASN A 150 1.76 15.12 -5.40
CA ASN A 150 2.40 16.32 -5.94
C ASN A 150 2.91 16.10 -7.36
N SER A 151 3.47 14.93 -7.68
CA SER A 151 3.92 14.62 -9.05
C SER A 151 2.76 14.54 -10.03
N ILE A 152 1.58 14.08 -9.58
CA ILE A 152 0.35 14.11 -10.36
C ILE A 152 -0.08 15.57 -10.58
N GLU A 153 -0.11 16.39 -9.53
CA GLU A 153 -0.48 17.81 -9.61
C GLU A 153 0.46 18.62 -10.52
N ASP A 154 1.77 18.39 -10.40
CA ASP A 154 2.77 19.01 -11.26
C ASP A 154 2.57 18.60 -12.73
N SER A 155 2.17 17.35 -13.01
CA SER A 155 1.89 16.89 -14.38
C SER A 155 0.66 17.54 -15.03
N LEU A 156 -0.19 18.17 -14.22
CA LEU A 156 -1.41 18.84 -14.65
C LEU A 156 -1.18 20.35 -14.88
N THR A 157 -0.03 20.87 -14.46
CA THR A 157 0.35 22.29 -14.61
C THR A 157 1.35 22.44 -15.76
N ILE A 158 1.02 23.25 -16.77
CA ILE A 158 1.92 23.63 -17.88
C ILE A 158 2.55 24.99 -17.59
#